data_AF-A0A453KDL3-F1
#
_entry.id   AF-A0A453KDL3-F1
#
_cell.length_a   1.000
_cell.length_b   1.000
_cell.length_c   1.000
_cell.angle_alpha   90.00
_cell.angle_beta   90.00
_cell.angle_gamma   90.00
#
_symmetry.space_group_name_H-M   'P 1'
#
loop_
_entity.id
_entity.type
_entity.pdbx_description
1 polymer ?
#
loop_
_entity_poly.entity_id
_entity_poly.type
_entity_poly.pdbx_seq_one_letter_code
_entity_poly.pdbx_strand_id
1 'polypeptide(L)'
;VMSSYWPFGLTGCLSVGQPLPETVALVEDIVVEYITDLVHKAENVASKRGKLLTEDFLYLIRKDMRKLHRSTELLSMNEELKQARKAFDVNEETLVVTNE
;
A
#
# COMPACT_ATOMS: atom_id res chain seq x y z
N VAL A 1 19.38 -9.76 -4.27
CA VAL A 1 18.41 -9.64 -5.38
C VAL A 1 17.59 -8.33 -5.32
N MET A 2 17.50 -7.62 -4.19
CA MET A 2 16.89 -6.27 -4.14
C MET A 2 17.89 -5.09 -4.10
N SER A 3 19.20 -5.34 -3.98
CA SER A 3 20.24 -4.29 -4.10
C SER A 3 20.25 -3.60 -5.49
N SER A 4 19.73 -4.25 -6.53
CA SER A 4 19.63 -3.70 -7.89
C SER A 4 18.34 -2.94 -8.18
N TYR A 5 17.34 -2.98 -7.29
CA TYR A 5 16.01 -2.39 -7.52
C TYR A 5 15.84 -0.96 -6.98
N TRP A 6 16.85 -0.40 -6.31
CA TRP A 6 16.78 0.96 -5.74
C TRP A 6 17.64 2.05 -6.43
N PRO A 7 17.86 2.09 -7.77
CA PRO A 7 18.82 3.05 -8.30
C PRO A 7 18.33 4.49 -8.49
N PHE A 8 17.08 4.89 -8.21
CA PHE A 8 16.62 6.24 -8.64
C PHE A 8 15.77 7.09 -7.69
N GLY A 9 15.41 6.64 -6.47
CA GLY A 9 14.37 7.33 -5.69
C GLY A 9 14.80 8.17 -4.50
N LEU A 10 15.89 7.83 -3.81
CA LEU A 10 16.05 8.24 -2.40
C LEU A 10 17.47 8.63 -1.98
N THR A 11 18.34 8.98 -2.92
CA THR A 11 19.62 9.66 -2.59
C THR A 11 19.43 11.17 -2.35
N GLY A 12 18.22 11.58 -1.96
CA GLY A 12 17.76 12.96 -1.93
C GLY A 12 17.23 13.39 -0.57
N CYS A 13 17.92 13.09 0.53
CA CYS A 13 17.88 13.92 1.73
C CYS A 13 19.02 13.54 2.70
N LEU A 14 20.05 14.40 2.74
CA LEU A 14 20.93 14.71 3.87
C LEU A 14 21.42 13.59 4.82
N SER A 15 22.74 13.34 4.75
CA SER A 15 23.66 13.24 5.89
C SER A 15 23.18 12.55 7.18
N VAL A 16 22.76 11.29 7.09
CA VAL A 16 22.79 10.36 8.23
C VAL A 16 23.36 9.06 7.67
N GLY A 17 24.46 8.58 8.25
CA GLY A 17 25.42 7.64 7.64
C GLY A 17 24.79 6.48 6.86
N GLN A 18 25.42 6.12 5.74
CA GLN A 18 25.08 4.92 4.99
C GLN A 18 25.02 3.73 5.97
N PRO A 19 23.84 3.14 6.20
CA PRO A 19 23.71 2.02 7.11
C PRO A 19 24.52 0.85 6.55
N LEU A 20 25.06 0.02 7.46
CA LEU A 20 25.79 -1.17 7.07
C LEU A 20 24.90 -2.04 6.17
N PRO A 21 25.44 -2.60 5.07
CA PRO A 21 24.65 -3.41 4.15
C PRO A 21 24.02 -4.62 4.85
N GLU A 22 24.67 -5.13 5.90
CA GLU A 22 24.14 -6.20 6.76
C GLU A 22 22.87 -5.79 7.51
N THR A 23 22.80 -4.56 8.04
CA THR A 23 21.60 -4.05 8.73
C THR A 23 20.45 -3.89 7.75
N VAL A 24 20.72 -3.42 6.53
CA VAL A 24 19.69 -3.26 5.50
C VAL A 24 19.13 -4.62 5.07
N ALA A 25 20.00 -5.61 4.83
CA ALA A 25 19.59 -6.97 4.48
C ALA A 25 18.77 -7.62 5.61
N LEU A 26 19.18 -7.46 6.86
CA LEU A 26 18.43 -7.99 8.00
C LEU A 26 17.04 -7.35 8.14
N VAL A 27 16.93 -6.03 7.93
CA VAL A 27 15.63 -5.34 7.98
C VAL A 27 14.74 -5.79 6.82
N GLU A 28 15.30 -6.03 5.63
CA GLU A 28 14.57 -6.62 4.49
C GLU A 28 13.95 -7.96 4.88
N ASP A 29 14.75 -8.87 5.45
CA ASP A 29 14.28 -10.20 5.87
C ASP A 29 13.18 -10.11 6.94
N ILE A 30 13.36 -9.26 7.96
CA ILE A 30 12.36 -9.06 9.03
C ILE A 30 11.04 -8.52 8.46
N VAL A 31 11.11 -7.58 7.53
CA VAL A 31 9.92 -6.96 6.92
C VAL A 31 9.18 -7.99 6.05
N VAL A 32 9.91 -8.79 5.27
CA VAL A 32 9.32 -9.85 4.44
C VAL A 32 8.61 -10.89 5.30
N GLU A 33 9.24 -11.34 6.38
CA GLU A 33 8.64 -12.28 7.34
C GLU A 33 7.38 -11.69 7.96
N TYR A 34 7.45 -10.44 8.43
CA TYR A 34 6.31 -9.75 9.03
C TYR A 34 5.11 -9.63 8.08
N ILE A 35 5.34 -9.26 6.81
CA ILE A 35 4.27 -9.14 5.82
C ILE A 35 3.65 -10.50 5.53
N THR A 36 4.47 -11.54 5.37
CA THR A 36 4.01 -12.92 5.11
C THR A 36 3.11 -13.41 6.24
N ASP A 37 3.53 -13.23 7.49
CA ASP A 37 2.75 -13.55 8.68
C ASP A 37 1.42 -12.79 8.76
N LEU A 38 1.45 -11.51 8.37
CA LEU A 38 0.28 -10.65 8.40
C LEU A 38 -0.75 -11.08 7.34
N VAL A 39 -0.29 -11.50 6.16
CA VAL A 39 -1.14 -12.06 5.10
C VAL A 39 -1.75 -13.40 5.51
N HIS A 40 -0.98 -14.32 6.10
CA HIS A 40 -1.53 -15.58 6.61
C HIS A 40 -2.59 -15.35 7.69
N LYS A 41 -2.39 -14.38 8.59
CA LYS A 41 -3.40 -14.00 9.59
C LYS A 41 -4.67 -13.44 8.93
N ALA A 42 -4.52 -12.63 7.88
CA ALA A 42 -5.64 -12.07 7.14
C ALA A 42 -6.42 -13.15 6.38
N GLU A 43 -5.70 -14.08 5.74
CA GLU A 43 -6.27 -15.23 5.05
C GLU A 43 -7.08 -16.13 5.99
N ASN A 44 -6.60 -16.37 7.22
CA ASN A 44 -7.34 -17.14 8.21
C ASN A 44 -8.68 -16.48 8.58
N VAL A 45 -8.74 -15.15 8.62
CA VAL A 45 -9.99 -14.40 8.84
C VAL A 45 -10.88 -14.46 7.59
N ALA A 46 -10.27 -14.27 6.42
CA ALA A 46 -10.92 -14.26 5.11
C ALA A 46 -11.42 -15.65 4.67
N SER A 47 -10.86 -16.73 5.21
CA SER A 47 -11.23 -18.13 4.88
C SER A 47 -12.72 -18.41 5.05
N LYS A 48 -13.39 -17.66 5.93
CA LYS A 48 -14.85 -17.73 6.11
C LYS A 48 -15.65 -17.12 4.95
N ARG A 49 -15.10 -16.12 4.25
CA ARG A 49 -15.70 -15.44 3.08
C ARG A 49 -15.14 -15.95 1.74
N GLY A 50 -13.99 -16.62 1.74
CA GLY A 50 -13.29 -17.11 0.54
C GLY A 50 -12.66 -16.02 -0.32
N LYS A 51 -12.64 -14.76 0.15
CA LYS A 51 -12.04 -13.62 -0.54
C LYS A 51 -11.34 -12.73 0.49
N LEU A 52 -10.08 -12.42 0.22
CA LEU A 52 -9.27 -11.54 1.03
C LEU A 52 -9.55 -10.09 0.64
N LEU A 53 -10.00 -9.28 1.58
CA LEU A 53 -10.37 -7.89 1.39
C LEU A 53 -9.53 -6.96 2.27
N THR A 54 -9.53 -5.67 1.93
CA THR A 54 -8.87 -4.64 2.73
C THR A 54 -9.41 -4.59 4.17
N GLU A 55 -10.69 -4.92 4.35
CA GLU A 55 -11.36 -5.01 5.65
C GLU A 55 -10.71 -6.04 6.59
N ASP A 56 -10.16 -7.14 6.06
CA ASP A 56 -9.53 -8.19 6.86
C ASP A 56 -8.24 -7.68 7.51
N PHE A 57 -7.50 -6.82 6.81
CA PHE A 57 -6.34 -6.14 7.39
C PHE A 57 -6.73 -5.13 8.46
N LEU A 58 -7.83 -4.38 8.27
CA LEU A 58 -8.35 -3.47 9.30
C LEU A 58 -8.75 -4.24 10.56
N TYR A 59 -9.34 -5.43 10.40
CA TYR A 59 -9.70 -6.29 11.52
C TYR A 59 -8.50 -6.74 12.34
N LEU A 60 -7.36 -7.05 11.70
CA LEU A 60 -6.13 -7.42 12.40
C LEU A 60 -5.54 -6.24 13.20
N ILE A 61 -5.62 -5.03 12.65
CA ILE A 61 -5.00 -3.82 13.21
C ILE A 61 -5.91 -3.15 14.28
N ARG A 62 -7.13 -3.66 14.49
CA ARG A 62 -8.13 -3.09 15.42
C ARG A 62 -7.66 -2.85 16.85
N LYS A 63 -6.62 -3.53 17.30
CA LYS A 63 -6.03 -3.34 18.64
C LYS A 63 -5.29 -2.01 18.76
N ASP A 64 -4.71 -1.52 17.67
CA ASP A 64 -3.94 -0.28 17.62
C ASP A 64 -4.78 0.85 17.02
N MET A 65 -5.56 1.54 17.86
CA MET A 65 -6.49 2.60 17.42
C MET A 65 -5.83 3.70 16.57
N ARG A 66 -4.58 4.06 16.88
CA ARG A 66 -3.82 5.08 16.12
C ARG A 66 -3.50 4.62 14.70
N LYS A 67 -3.14 3.35 14.52
CA LYS A 67 -2.83 2.79 13.21
C LYS A 67 -4.10 2.60 12.41
N LEU A 68 -5.17 2.12 13.06
CA LEU A 68 -6.48 1.95 12.43
C LEU A 68 -7.00 3.28 11.88
N HIS A 69 -7.00 4.35 12.69
CA HIS A 69 -7.49 5.65 12.26
C HIS A 69 -6.74 6.16 11.02
N ARG A 70 -5.40 6.12 11.07
CA ARG A 70 -4.57 6.54 9.94
C ARG A 70 -4.82 5.70 8.67
N SER A 71 -4.97 4.39 8.82
CA SER A 71 -5.27 3.50 7.69
C SER A 71 -6.64 3.79 7.07
N THR A 72 -7.66 4.06 7.89
CA THR A 72 -9.00 4.42 7.42
C THR A 72 -9.01 5.75 6.66
N GLU A 73 -8.33 6.78 7.18
CA GLU A 73 -8.20 8.07 6.49
C GLU A 73 -7.52 7.93 5.12
N LEU A 74 -6.42 7.16 5.06
CA LEU A 74 -5.72 6.90 3.80
C LEU A 74 -6.59 6.16 2.78
N LEU A 75 -7.41 5.21 3.21
CA LEU A 75 -8.34 4.51 2.34
C LEU A 75 -9.45 5.42 1.80
N SER A 76 -10.00 6.30 2.65
CA SER A 76 -11.01 7.30 2.23
C SER A 76 -10.45 8.22 1.15
N MET A 77 -9.25 8.78 1.37
CA MET A 77 -8.60 9.64 0.38
C MET A 77 -8.25 8.88 -0.90
N ASN A 78 -7.86 7.60 -0.81
CA ASN A 78 -7.58 6.79 -2.00
C ASN A 78 -8.83 6.60 -2.86
N GLU A 79 -9.99 6.42 -2.21
CA GLU A 79 -11.26 6.31 -2.91
C GLU A 79 -11.66 7.62 -3.59
N GLU A 80 -11.51 8.76 -2.90
CA GLU A 80 -11.73 10.09 -3.49
C GLU A 80 -10.82 10.34 -4.70
N LEU A 81 -9.54 9.99 -4.61
CA LEU A 81 -8.59 10.10 -5.73
C LEU A 81 -8.97 9.17 -6.90
N LYS A 82 -9.48 7.96 -6.61
CA LYS A 82 -9.98 7.04 -7.63
C LYS A 82 -11.24 7.59 -8.30
N GLN A 83 -12.15 8.18 -7.53
CA GLN A 83 -13.36 8.82 -8.05
C GLN A 83 -13.01 10.02 -8.93
N ALA A 84 -12.07 10.87 -8.48
CA ALA A 84 -11.58 11.98 -9.27
C ALA A 84 -10.98 11.49 -10.60
N ARG A 85 -10.10 10.47 -10.58
CA ARG A 85 -9.54 9.86 -11.80
C ARG A 85 -10.62 9.33 -12.75
N LYS A 86 -11.64 8.64 -12.23
CA LYS A 86 -12.76 8.16 -13.04
C LYS A 86 -13.60 9.29 -13.64
N ALA A 87 -13.77 10.41 -12.91
CA ALA A 87 -14.48 11.58 -13.42
C ALA A 87 -13.72 12.27 -14.57
N PHE A 88 -12.40 12.06 -14.68
CA PHE A 88 -11.61 12.55 -15.80
C PHE A 88 -11.66 11.61 -17.03
N ASP A 89 -11.73 10.28 -16.84
CA ASP A 89 -11.89 9.31 -17.95
C ASP A 89 -13.25 9.43 -18.66
N VAL A 90 -14.33 9.75 -17.94
CA VAL A 90 -15.68 9.89 -18.54
C VAL A 90 -15.80 11.10 -19.48
N ASN A 91 -14.92 12.10 -19.34
CA ASN A 91 -14.96 13.30 -20.15
C ASN A 91 -14.31 13.14 -21.53
N GLU A 92 -13.50 12.10 -21.77
CA GLU A 92 -12.86 11.92 -23.08
C GLU A 92 -13.79 11.22 -24.09
N GLU A 93 -14.66 10.30 -23.63
CA GLU A 93 -15.63 9.62 -24.51
C GLU A 93 -16.81 10.53 -24.94
N THR A 94 -17.14 11.56 -24.15
CA THR A 94 -18.28 12.46 -24.46
C THR A 94 -17.90 13.57 -25.46
N LEU A 95 -16.61 13.94 -25.57
CA LEU A 95 -16.16 14.99 -26.50
C LEU A 95 -16.03 14.54 -27.96
N VAL A 96 -16.05 13.23 -28.22
CA VAL A 96 -16.01 12.68 -29.58
C VAL A 96 -17.38 12.74 -30.25
N VAL A 97 -18.48 12.77 -29.47
CA VAL A 97 -19.86 12.73 -29.99
C VAL A 97 -20.42 14.11 -30.33
N THR A 98 -19.80 15.20 -29.87
CA THR A 98 -20.25 16.58 -30.16
C THR A 98 -19.57 17.24 -31.37
N ASN A 99 -18.83 16.47 -32.19
CA ASN A 99 -18.13 16.98 -33.38
C ASN A 99 -18.60 16.29 -34.70
N GLU A 100 -19.88 15.94 -34.81
CA GLU A 100 -20.52 15.64 -36.10
C GLU A 100 -21.80 16.46 -36.29
#